data_AF-G9NRY3-F1
#
_entry.id   AF-G9NRY3-F1
#
_cell.length_a   1.000
_cell.length_b   1.000
_cell.length_c   1.000
_cell.angle_alpha   90.00
_cell.angle_beta   90.00
_cell.angle_gamma   90.00
#
_symmetry.space_group_name_H-M   'P 1'
#
loop_
_entity.id
_entity.type
_entity.pdbx_description
1 polymer ?
#
loop_
_entity_poly.entity_id
_entity_poly.type
_entity_poly.pdbx_seq_one_letter_code
_entity_poly.pdbx_strand_id
1 'polypeptide(L)'
;MSMRKLFAATTLVVVAAAASVPKCAAFPSSMIEYSSGFKQPKPPLVQPEFTANFVQHKWDETLSHIMTGYIDNSPAKGMVRVNEAYDDAPASSVFNYANVTGDGLVDNVMTIYNGTTPYVWQGYVNSNYPIFQQDFLAKADAVFGGIVTRQFNGDVASVSVIPVTVYVNSCNVIVGYDYFSPGRRTRVVTDFFNIQVQTGN
;
A
#
# COMPACT_ATOMS: atom_id res chain seq x y z
N MET A 1 -10.98 55.12 -41.98
CA MET A 1 -11.82 53.90 -41.91
C MET A 1 -10.91 52.69 -41.78
N SER A 2 -10.78 52.11 -40.60
CA SER A 2 -10.15 50.80 -40.41
C SER A 2 -10.89 50.08 -39.28
N MET A 3 -11.51 48.96 -39.64
CA MET A 3 -12.49 48.22 -38.84
C MET A 3 -11.75 47.16 -38.03
N ARG A 4 -11.65 47.34 -36.70
CA ARG A 4 -11.12 46.29 -35.81
C ARG A 4 -12.23 45.27 -35.53
N LYS A 5 -12.08 44.05 -36.04
CA LYS A 5 -12.93 42.91 -35.69
C LYS A 5 -12.49 42.35 -34.33
N LEU A 6 -13.37 42.43 -33.33
CA LEU A 6 -13.24 41.68 -32.08
C LEU A 6 -13.63 40.22 -32.35
N PHE A 7 -12.73 39.28 -32.05
CA PHE A 7 -13.09 37.87 -31.91
C PHE A 7 -13.27 37.59 -30.40
N ALA A 8 -14.49 37.27 -29.99
CA ALA A 8 -14.77 36.75 -28.66
C ALA A 8 -14.68 35.22 -28.71
N ALA A 9 -13.67 34.66 -28.03
CA ALA A 9 -13.54 33.23 -27.83
C ALA A 9 -14.42 32.80 -26.65
N THR A 10 -15.40 31.93 -26.89
CA THR A 10 -16.28 31.39 -25.85
C THR A 10 -15.64 30.14 -25.27
N THR A 11 -15.11 30.23 -24.04
CA THR A 11 -14.55 29.08 -23.33
C THR A 11 -15.69 28.27 -22.69
N LEU A 12 -15.94 27.06 -23.20
CA LEU A 12 -16.83 26.09 -22.55
C LEU A 12 -16.12 25.50 -21.33
N VAL A 13 -16.59 25.83 -20.14
CA VAL A 13 -16.16 25.19 -18.89
C VAL A 13 -16.99 23.93 -18.70
N VAL A 14 -16.39 22.76 -19.00
CA VAL A 14 -16.98 21.48 -18.64
C VAL A 14 -16.72 21.26 -17.15
N VAL A 15 -17.73 21.45 -16.33
CA VAL A 15 -17.69 21.08 -14.90
C VAL A 15 -17.79 19.56 -14.84
N ALA A 16 -16.65 18.89 -14.69
CA ALA A 16 -16.63 17.47 -14.38
C ALA A 16 -17.26 17.27 -12.99
N ALA A 17 -18.47 16.72 -12.95
CA ALA A 17 -19.07 16.26 -11.70
C ALA A 17 -18.21 15.11 -11.17
N ALA A 18 -17.48 15.35 -10.08
CA ALA A 18 -16.76 14.30 -9.37
C ALA A 18 -17.79 13.26 -8.90
N ALA A 19 -17.71 12.05 -9.45
CA ALA A 19 -18.52 10.94 -8.99
C ALA A 19 -18.22 10.72 -7.49
N SER A 20 -19.24 10.80 -6.64
CA SER A 20 -19.06 10.52 -5.21
C SER A 20 -18.71 9.04 -5.05
N VAL A 21 -17.49 8.76 -4.58
CA VAL A 21 -17.09 7.41 -4.17
C VAL A 21 -18.12 6.91 -3.15
N PRO A 22 -18.75 5.74 -3.35
CA PRO A 22 -19.68 5.18 -2.38
C PRO A 22 -18.99 5.11 -1.01
N LYS A 23 -19.57 5.77 0.00
CA LYS A 23 -19.09 5.65 1.37
C LYS A 23 -19.27 4.20 1.80
N CYS A 24 -18.18 3.48 2.02
CA CYS A 24 -18.21 2.10 2.46
C CYS A 24 -18.90 1.98 3.82
N ALA A 25 -19.61 0.86 4.04
CA ALA A 25 -20.32 0.62 5.29
C ALA A 25 -19.32 0.51 6.44
N ALA A 26 -19.56 1.20 7.56
CA ALA A 26 -18.72 1.09 8.74
C ALA A 26 -18.63 -0.37 9.24
N PHE A 27 -17.57 -0.71 9.97
CA PHE A 27 -17.49 -2.00 10.63
C PHE A 27 -18.69 -2.20 11.56
N PRO A 28 -19.33 -3.38 11.57
CA PRO A 28 -20.52 -3.59 12.36
C PRO A 28 -20.19 -3.53 13.85
N SER A 29 -21.04 -2.86 14.63
CA SER A 29 -20.89 -2.74 16.09
C SER A 29 -20.98 -4.09 16.82
N SER A 30 -21.42 -5.15 16.13
CA SER A 30 -21.44 -6.53 16.63
C SER A 30 -20.07 -7.23 16.60
N MET A 31 -19.02 -6.61 16.04
CA MET A 31 -17.64 -7.09 16.12
C MET A 31 -17.05 -6.86 17.52
N ILE A 32 -17.74 -7.35 18.56
CA ILE A 32 -17.28 -7.27 19.95
C ILE A 32 -16.44 -8.51 20.21
N GLU A 33 -15.14 -8.29 20.42
CA GLU A 33 -14.19 -9.32 20.82
C GLU A 33 -14.65 -10.02 22.11
N TYR A 34 -14.40 -11.33 22.22
CA TYR A 34 -14.72 -12.15 23.40
C TYR A 34 -16.22 -12.18 23.79
N SER A 35 -17.13 -11.83 22.87
CA SER A 35 -18.57 -11.99 23.09
C SER A 35 -19.03 -13.42 22.77
N SER A 36 -20.06 -13.91 23.47
CA SER A 36 -20.63 -15.25 23.24
C SER A 36 -21.29 -15.42 21.87
N GLY A 37 -21.59 -14.31 21.20
CA GLY A 37 -22.14 -14.27 19.83
C GLY A 37 -21.11 -14.05 18.74
N PHE A 38 -19.82 -13.92 19.08
CA PHE A 38 -18.77 -13.66 18.11
C PHE A 38 -18.67 -14.80 17.09
N LYS A 39 -18.63 -14.43 15.81
CA LYS A 39 -18.35 -15.34 14.71
C LYS A 39 -17.19 -14.79 13.91
N GLN A 40 -16.17 -15.62 13.73
CA GLN A 40 -15.01 -15.27 12.92
C GLN A 40 -15.48 -14.85 11.52
N PRO A 41 -15.27 -13.59 11.10
CA PRO A 41 -15.60 -13.19 9.75
C PRO A 41 -14.65 -13.90 8.77
N LYS A 42 -15.15 -14.16 7.56
CA LYS A 42 -14.29 -14.66 6.49
C LYS A 42 -13.24 -13.60 6.13
N PRO A 43 -12.01 -14.00 5.73
CA PRO A 43 -11.02 -13.06 5.22
C PRO A 43 -11.62 -12.23 4.07
N PRO A 44 -11.46 -10.89 4.07
CA PRO A 44 -11.98 -10.06 3.00
C PRO A 44 -11.17 -10.24 1.71
N LEU A 45 -11.81 -10.01 0.56
CA LEU A 45 -11.11 -9.71 -0.68
C LEU A 45 -10.70 -8.24 -0.65
N VAL A 46 -9.44 -7.96 -0.90
CA VAL A 46 -8.88 -6.60 -0.84
C VAL A 46 -8.94 -5.90 -2.19
N GLN A 47 -8.87 -4.56 -2.19
CA GLN A 47 -8.63 -3.79 -3.41
C GLN A 47 -7.13 -3.87 -3.77
N PRO A 48 -6.75 -4.58 -4.85
CA PRO A 48 -5.35 -4.90 -5.11
C PRO A 48 -4.61 -3.75 -5.80
N GLU A 49 -5.25 -3.00 -6.70
CA GLU A 49 -4.59 -1.93 -7.45
C GLU A 49 -4.71 -0.61 -6.68
N PHE A 50 -3.60 -0.15 -6.11
CA PHE A 50 -3.59 1.11 -5.39
C PHE A 50 -2.23 1.78 -5.41
N THR A 51 -2.28 3.10 -5.23
CA THR A 51 -1.11 3.89 -4.89
C THR A 51 -1.30 4.58 -3.54
N ALA A 52 -0.24 4.79 -2.78
CA ALA A 52 -0.32 5.45 -1.49
C ALA A 52 0.98 6.17 -1.13
N ASN A 53 0.90 7.16 -0.26
CA ASN A 53 2.07 7.53 0.53
C ASN A 53 2.21 6.54 1.69
N PHE A 54 3.43 6.34 2.17
CA PHE A 54 3.70 5.45 3.29
C PHE A 54 4.72 6.01 4.25
N VAL A 55 4.63 5.55 5.51
CA VAL A 55 5.71 5.60 6.48
C VAL A 55 5.96 4.17 6.93
N GLN A 56 7.22 3.74 6.95
CA GLN A 56 7.64 2.46 7.48
C GLN A 56 8.69 2.67 8.56
N HIS A 57 8.54 2.02 9.71
CA HIS A 57 9.59 1.94 10.72
C HIS A 57 10.06 0.50 10.84
N LYS A 58 11.35 0.28 10.67
CA LYS A 58 12.04 -0.99 10.86
C LYS A 58 13.02 -0.86 12.01
N TRP A 59 12.90 -1.71 13.02
CA TRP A 59 13.81 -1.67 14.16
C TRP A 59 14.09 -3.02 14.82
N ASP A 60 15.28 -3.14 15.39
CA ASP A 60 15.74 -4.21 16.28
C ASP A 60 16.75 -3.64 17.30
N GLU A 61 17.53 -4.50 17.95
CA GLU A 61 18.53 -4.08 18.95
C GLU A 61 19.68 -3.24 18.37
N THR A 62 19.90 -3.29 17.06
CA THR A 62 21.01 -2.59 16.36
C THR A 62 20.56 -1.59 15.30
N LEU A 63 19.29 -1.65 14.89
CA LEU A 63 18.74 -0.88 13.78
C LEU A 63 17.52 -0.08 14.24
N SER A 64 17.44 1.17 13.81
CA SER A 64 16.19 1.95 13.79
C SER A 64 16.19 2.80 12.53
N HIS A 65 15.34 2.42 11.58
CA HIS A 65 15.29 3.03 10.26
C HIS A 65 13.84 3.38 9.92
N ILE A 66 13.58 4.66 9.69
CA ILE A 66 12.28 5.19 9.28
C ILE A 66 12.37 5.60 7.82
N MET A 67 11.51 5.03 7.00
CA MET A 67 11.39 5.34 5.58
C MET A 67 10.04 5.98 5.33
N THR A 68 10.02 6.92 4.39
CA THR A 68 8.81 7.55 3.91
C THR A 68 8.87 7.65 2.41
N GLY A 69 7.71 7.57 1.77
CA GLY A 69 7.68 7.53 0.32
C GLY A 69 6.30 7.34 -0.27
N TYR A 70 6.31 6.90 -1.51
CA TYR A 70 5.15 6.58 -2.32
C TYR A 70 5.26 5.15 -2.85
N ILE A 71 4.18 4.40 -2.79
CA ILE A 71 4.08 3.02 -3.25
C ILE A 71 2.99 2.90 -4.31
N ASP A 72 3.24 2.09 -5.33
CA ASP A 72 2.30 1.63 -6.36
C ASP A 72 2.28 0.10 -6.32
N ASN A 73 1.18 -0.47 -5.83
CA ASN A 73 0.95 -1.91 -5.82
C ASN A 73 0.10 -2.25 -7.03
N SER A 74 0.71 -2.92 -8.02
CA SER A 74 0.03 -3.33 -9.26
C SER A 74 0.16 -4.83 -9.54
N PRO A 75 -0.65 -5.64 -8.85
CA PRO A 75 -0.80 -7.08 -9.10
C PRO A 75 -1.05 -7.47 -10.55
N ALA A 76 -1.85 -6.70 -11.29
CA ALA A 76 -2.13 -6.93 -12.72
C ALA A 76 -0.86 -6.85 -13.58
N LYS A 77 0.11 -6.05 -13.16
CA LYS A 77 1.43 -5.94 -13.81
C LYS A 77 2.48 -6.85 -13.17
N GLY A 78 2.15 -7.55 -12.09
CA GLY A 78 3.11 -8.31 -11.29
C GLY A 78 4.20 -7.43 -10.68
N MET A 79 3.88 -6.18 -10.32
CA MET A 79 4.88 -5.22 -9.85
C MET A 79 4.47 -4.49 -8.58
N VAL A 80 5.49 -4.16 -7.78
CA VAL A 80 5.40 -3.14 -6.74
C VAL A 80 6.49 -2.11 -7.02
N ARG A 81 6.12 -0.84 -7.13
CA ARG A 81 7.07 0.27 -7.24
C ARG A 81 7.05 1.08 -5.97
N VAL A 82 8.24 1.42 -5.47
CA VAL A 82 8.42 2.23 -4.27
C VAL A 82 9.35 3.38 -4.62
N ASN A 83 8.94 4.61 -4.32
CA ASN A 83 9.79 5.78 -4.33
C ASN A 83 9.95 6.23 -2.88
N GLU A 84 11.16 6.25 -2.36
CA GLU A 84 11.41 6.47 -0.93
C GLU A 84 12.57 7.41 -0.69
N ALA A 85 12.62 8.03 0.48
CA ALA A 85 13.84 8.60 1.01
C ALA A 85 14.68 7.47 1.64
N TYR A 86 15.88 7.23 1.10
CA TYR A 86 16.80 6.16 1.48
C TYR A 86 18.22 6.73 1.63
N ASP A 87 18.86 6.53 2.78
CA ASP A 87 20.24 6.97 3.08
C ASP A 87 20.53 8.42 2.60
N ASP A 88 19.67 9.37 3.03
CA ASP A 88 19.74 10.80 2.70
C ASP A 88 19.60 11.15 1.20
N ALA A 89 19.12 10.21 0.37
CA ALA A 89 18.86 10.42 -1.05
C ALA A 89 17.46 9.91 -1.44
N PRO A 90 16.82 10.50 -2.46
CA PRO A 90 15.67 9.87 -3.09
C PRO A 90 16.11 8.55 -3.76
N ALA A 91 15.31 7.51 -3.63
CA ALA A 91 15.48 6.24 -4.30
C ALA A 91 14.16 5.78 -4.94
N SER A 92 14.27 4.97 -5.99
CA SER A 92 13.15 4.27 -6.61
C SER A 92 13.50 2.80 -6.76
N SER A 93 12.64 1.92 -6.29
CA SER A 93 12.75 0.47 -6.41
C SER A 93 11.57 -0.06 -7.21
N VAL A 94 11.82 -0.95 -8.16
CA VAL A 94 10.80 -1.70 -8.90
C VAL A 94 11.00 -3.18 -8.62
N PHE A 95 10.08 -3.74 -7.82
CA PHE A 95 10.03 -5.16 -7.50
C PHE A 95 9.15 -5.87 -8.53
N ASN A 96 9.76 -6.77 -9.30
CA ASN A 96 9.09 -7.55 -10.33
C ASN A 96 8.73 -8.94 -9.80
N TYR A 97 7.49 -9.08 -9.31
CA TYR A 97 6.94 -10.34 -8.81
C TYR A 97 6.58 -11.34 -9.92
N ALA A 98 6.69 -10.97 -11.20
CA ALA A 98 6.67 -11.93 -12.31
C ALA A 98 8.04 -12.61 -12.51
N ASN A 99 9.10 -12.11 -11.87
CA ASN A 99 10.45 -12.66 -11.93
C ASN A 99 10.97 -12.98 -10.51
N VAL A 100 10.68 -14.21 -10.07
CA VAL A 100 10.99 -14.69 -8.72
C VAL A 100 11.85 -15.95 -8.82
N THR A 101 12.90 -16.03 -8.01
CA THR A 101 13.76 -17.22 -7.92
C THR A 101 13.03 -18.40 -7.27
N GLY A 102 13.59 -19.61 -7.38
CA GLY A 102 13.00 -20.81 -6.76
C GLY A 102 12.91 -20.75 -5.22
N ASP A 103 13.74 -19.94 -4.58
CA ASP A 103 13.75 -19.66 -3.15
C ASP A 103 12.93 -18.40 -2.74
N GLY A 104 12.21 -17.79 -3.69
CA GLY A 104 11.25 -16.72 -3.42
C GLY A 104 11.83 -15.30 -3.40
N LEU A 105 13.06 -15.10 -3.90
CA LEU A 105 13.65 -13.76 -4.02
C LEU A 105 13.10 -13.04 -5.25
N VAL A 106 12.78 -11.76 -5.09
CA VAL A 106 12.13 -10.93 -6.10
C VAL A 106 13.17 -10.09 -6.81
N ASP A 107 13.13 -10.06 -8.14
CA ASP A 107 13.95 -9.15 -8.95
C ASP A 107 13.63 -7.69 -8.61
N ASN A 108 14.65 -6.93 -8.21
CA ASN A 108 14.53 -5.51 -7.89
C ASN A 108 15.50 -4.70 -8.74
N VAL A 109 14.98 -3.67 -9.40
CA VAL A 109 15.79 -2.59 -9.98
C VAL A 109 15.68 -1.37 -9.09
N MET A 110 16.78 -1.01 -8.44
CA MET A 110 16.89 0.15 -7.55
C MET A 110 17.69 1.26 -8.23
N THR A 111 17.17 2.49 -8.19
CA THR A 111 17.83 3.71 -8.65
C THR A 111 17.93 4.69 -7.49
N ILE A 112 19.15 5.15 -7.17
CA ILE A 112 19.42 6.16 -6.15
C ILE A 112 19.82 7.47 -6.83
N TYR A 113 19.18 8.57 -6.45
CA TYR A 113 19.39 9.89 -7.05
C TYR A 113 20.33 10.75 -6.19
N ASN A 114 21.61 10.37 -6.13
CA ASN A 114 22.65 11.10 -5.39
C ASN A 114 23.54 11.94 -6.33
N GLY A 115 23.13 13.19 -6.60
CA GLY A 115 23.88 14.12 -7.45
C GLY A 115 23.35 14.19 -8.88
N THR A 116 24.24 14.36 -9.87
CA THR A 116 23.85 14.60 -11.27
C THR A 116 23.69 13.32 -12.10
N THR A 117 24.21 12.19 -11.63
CA THR A 117 24.11 10.88 -12.31
C THR A 117 23.53 9.87 -11.34
N PRO A 118 22.35 9.28 -11.62
CA PRO A 118 21.77 8.26 -10.75
C PRO A 118 22.62 6.99 -10.69
N TYR A 119 22.70 6.38 -9.51
CA TYR A 119 23.23 5.03 -9.33
C TYR A 119 22.12 4.01 -9.55
N VAL A 120 22.36 3.01 -10.40
CA VAL A 120 21.38 1.94 -10.70
C VAL A 120 21.97 0.60 -10.31
N TRP A 121 21.19 -0.19 -9.57
CA TRP A 121 21.51 -1.55 -9.16
C TRP A 121 20.35 -2.49 -9.49
N GLN A 122 20.67 -3.72 -9.89
CA GLN A 122 19.68 -4.77 -10.08
C GLN A 122 20.12 -6.06 -9.39
N GLY A 123 19.18 -6.74 -8.74
CA GLY A 123 19.40 -8.06 -8.17
C GLY A 123 18.16 -8.63 -7.48
N TYR A 124 18.26 -9.90 -7.09
CA TYR A 124 17.18 -10.60 -6.39
C TYR A 124 17.27 -10.35 -4.89
N VAL A 125 16.14 -9.95 -4.28
CA VAL A 125 16.07 -9.57 -2.86
C VAL A 125 14.87 -10.19 -2.16
N ASN A 126 14.97 -10.33 -0.84
CA ASN A 126 13.80 -10.54 0.00
C ASN A 126 13.12 -9.17 0.22
N SER A 127 12.05 -8.91 -0.54
CA SER A 127 11.39 -7.61 -0.54
C SER A 127 10.67 -7.35 0.78
N ASN A 128 10.88 -6.16 1.35
CA ASN A 128 10.06 -5.67 2.48
C ASN A 128 8.72 -5.11 2.00
N TYR A 129 8.47 -5.08 0.68
CA TYR A 129 7.29 -4.49 0.05
C TYR A 129 6.51 -5.56 -0.71
N PRO A 130 5.61 -6.31 -0.03
CA PRO A 130 4.88 -7.43 -0.63
C PRO A 130 3.92 -6.98 -1.74
N ILE A 131 3.60 -7.89 -2.66
CA ILE A 131 2.53 -7.69 -3.64
C ILE A 131 1.20 -8.18 -3.08
N PHE A 132 0.20 -7.31 -3.04
CA PHE A 132 -1.11 -7.64 -2.47
C PHE A 132 -2.12 -8.05 -3.54
N GLN A 133 -2.21 -9.35 -3.81
CA GLN A 133 -3.25 -9.92 -4.68
C GLN A 133 -4.64 -9.79 -4.04
N GLN A 134 -5.70 -9.69 -4.83
CA GLN A 134 -7.08 -9.49 -4.32
C GLN A 134 -7.50 -10.53 -3.26
N ASP A 135 -7.09 -11.78 -3.44
CA ASP A 135 -7.50 -12.92 -2.64
C ASP A 135 -6.42 -13.42 -1.68
N PHE A 136 -5.33 -12.67 -1.48
CA PHE A 136 -4.18 -13.17 -0.71
C PHE A 136 -4.54 -13.50 0.75
N LEU A 137 -5.39 -12.70 1.40
CA LEU A 137 -5.87 -12.98 2.76
C LEU A 137 -6.75 -14.23 2.80
N ALA A 138 -7.57 -14.44 1.78
CA ALA A 138 -8.42 -15.63 1.69
C ALA A 138 -7.59 -16.89 1.44
N LYS A 139 -6.62 -16.83 0.52
CA LYS A 139 -5.69 -17.94 0.23
C LYS A 139 -4.82 -18.32 1.42
N ALA A 140 -4.52 -17.36 2.29
CA ALA A 140 -3.71 -17.57 3.47
C ALA A 140 -4.54 -17.94 4.72
N ASP A 141 -5.85 -18.17 4.59
CA ASP A 141 -6.78 -18.42 5.70
C ASP A 141 -6.64 -17.40 6.84
N ALA A 142 -6.52 -16.11 6.46
CA ALA A 142 -6.17 -15.05 7.38
C ALA A 142 -7.22 -14.88 8.50
N VAL A 143 -6.74 -14.67 9.73
CA VAL A 143 -7.61 -14.60 10.91
C VAL A 143 -7.83 -13.13 11.27
N PHE A 144 -9.09 -12.68 11.24
CA PHE A 144 -9.50 -11.43 11.87
C PHE A 144 -9.05 -11.39 13.33
N GLY A 145 -8.23 -10.39 13.66
CA GLY A 145 -7.63 -10.19 14.97
C GLY A 145 -8.23 -9.04 15.77
N GLY A 146 -9.26 -8.36 15.25
CA GLY A 146 -9.94 -7.27 15.95
C GLY A 146 -10.06 -5.98 15.15
N ILE A 147 -10.79 -5.02 15.71
CA ILE A 147 -10.81 -3.64 15.23
C ILE A 147 -9.83 -2.82 16.05
N VAL A 148 -8.89 -2.16 15.37
CA VAL A 148 -7.88 -1.31 16.01
C VAL A 148 -7.89 0.08 15.38
N THR A 149 -7.41 1.08 16.11
CA THR A 149 -7.28 2.44 15.58
C THR A 149 -5.85 2.68 15.10
N ARG A 150 -5.69 3.14 13.86
CA ARG A 150 -4.40 3.55 13.24
C ARG A 150 -4.33 5.06 13.07
N GLN A 151 -3.13 5.62 13.21
CA GLN A 151 -2.89 7.07 13.23
C GLN A 151 -3.47 7.80 12.00
N PHE A 152 -3.34 7.23 10.80
CA PHE A 152 -3.77 7.88 9.56
C PHE A 152 -5.12 7.40 9.02
N ASN A 153 -5.69 6.33 9.58
CA ASN A 153 -6.83 5.63 8.99
C ASN A 153 -8.02 5.42 9.94
N GLY A 154 -7.90 5.81 11.22
CA GLY A 154 -8.96 5.56 12.19
C GLY A 154 -9.15 4.07 12.45
N ASP A 155 -10.39 3.64 12.61
CA ASP A 155 -10.73 2.24 12.90
C ASP A 155 -10.57 1.34 11.66
N VAL A 156 -9.80 0.28 11.83
CA VAL A 156 -9.42 -0.67 10.77
C VAL A 156 -9.53 -2.10 11.29
N ALA A 157 -9.80 -3.05 10.39
CA ALA A 157 -9.72 -4.46 10.70
C ALA A 157 -8.27 -4.93 10.68
N SER A 158 -7.82 -5.52 11.78
CA SER A 158 -6.58 -6.28 11.86
C SER A 158 -6.84 -7.70 11.35
N VAL A 159 -6.07 -8.17 10.38
CA VAL A 159 -6.18 -9.52 9.82
C VAL A 159 -4.79 -10.16 9.76
N SER A 160 -4.61 -11.29 10.45
CA SER A 160 -3.30 -11.93 10.62
C SER A 160 -3.09 -13.10 9.67
N VAL A 161 -1.93 -13.11 9.03
CA VAL A 161 -1.32 -14.20 8.25
C VAL A 161 0.06 -14.42 8.85
N ILE A 162 0.17 -15.26 9.88
CA ILE A 162 1.39 -15.41 10.71
C ILE A 162 2.64 -15.57 9.82
N PRO A 163 3.69 -14.71 9.95
CA PRO A 163 3.93 -13.73 11.02
C PRO A 163 3.56 -12.26 10.68
N VAL A 164 2.72 -12.04 9.67
CA VAL A 164 2.27 -10.74 9.18
C VAL A 164 0.88 -10.39 9.72
N THR A 165 0.66 -9.14 10.10
CA THR A 165 -0.66 -8.57 10.35
C THR A 165 -0.93 -7.50 9.32
N VAL A 166 -2.05 -7.60 8.61
CA VAL A 166 -2.48 -6.64 7.59
C VAL A 166 -3.65 -5.84 8.15
N TYR A 167 -3.64 -4.54 7.90
CA TYR A 167 -4.72 -3.64 8.30
C TYR A 167 -5.54 -3.26 7.08
N VAL A 168 -6.86 -3.44 7.20
CA VAL A 168 -7.81 -3.24 6.12
C VAL A 168 -8.91 -2.30 6.58
N ASN A 169 -9.23 -1.26 5.81
CA ASN A 169 -10.34 -0.37 6.14
C ASN A 169 -11.70 -0.96 5.73
N SER A 170 -12.78 -0.26 6.02
CA SER A 170 -14.15 -0.71 5.72
C SER A 170 -14.46 -0.85 4.22
N CYS A 171 -13.62 -0.31 3.34
CA CYS A 171 -13.69 -0.48 1.89
C CYS A 171 -12.89 -1.68 1.37
N ASN A 172 -12.37 -2.52 2.26
CA ASN A 172 -11.41 -3.57 1.95
C ASN A 172 -10.11 -3.06 1.30
N VAL A 173 -9.70 -1.83 1.60
CA VAL A 173 -8.41 -1.28 1.14
C VAL A 173 -7.36 -1.55 2.21
N ILE A 174 -6.19 -2.04 1.79
CA ILE A 174 -5.05 -2.22 2.69
C ILE A 174 -4.53 -0.84 3.08
N VAL A 175 -4.40 -0.61 4.38
CA VAL A 175 -3.94 0.66 4.93
C VAL A 175 -2.64 0.54 5.71
N GLY A 176 -2.06 -0.65 5.75
CA GLY A 176 -0.80 -0.91 6.40
C GLY A 176 -0.59 -2.39 6.67
N TYR A 177 0.61 -2.73 7.14
CA TYR A 177 0.94 -4.07 7.60
C TYR A 177 2.13 -4.02 8.57
N ASP A 178 2.15 -5.00 9.46
CA ASP A 178 3.18 -5.20 10.48
C ASP A 178 3.72 -6.62 10.35
N TYR A 179 5.02 -6.82 10.55
CA TYR A 179 5.60 -8.17 10.65
C TYR A 179 6.84 -8.21 11.52
N PHE A 180 7.22 -9.43 11.91
CA PHE A 180 8.49 -9.72 12.58
C PHE A 180 9.36 -10.59 11.67
N SER A 181 10.58 -10.14 11.40
CA SER A 181 11.59 -10.98 10.77
C SER A 181 12.17 -11.94 11.82
N PRO A 182 11.95 -13.27 11.72
CA PRO A 182 12.23 -14.20 12.80
C PRO A 182 13.73 -14.31 13.13
N GLY A 183 14.61 -14.11 12.15
CA GLY A 183 16.06 -14.28 12.35
C GLY A 183 16.70 -13.20 13.24
N ARG A 184 16.21 -11.96 13.16
CA ARG A 184 16.74 -10.82 13.91
C ARG A 184 15.77 -10.26 14.95
N ARG A 185 14.55 -10.80 15.01
CA ARG A 185 13.41 -10.20 15.73
C ARG A 185 13.15 -8.75 15.33
N THR A 186 13.54 -8.38 14.11
CA THR A 186 13.30 -7.05 13.57
C THR A 186 11.80 -6.87 13.37
N ARG A 187 11.25 -5.84 13.99
CA ARG A 187 9.86 -5.44 13.79
C ARG A 187 9.80 -4.43 12.67
N VAL A 188 8.79 -4.58 11.82
CA VAL A 188 8.46 -3.63 10.77
C VAL A 188 7.00 -3.25 10.92
N VAL A 189 6.73 -1.95 10.89
CA VAL A 189 5.38 -1.37 10.90
C VAL A 189 5.29 -0.44 9.70
N THR A 190 4.28 -0.65 8.87
CA THR A 190 4.03 0.16 7.67
C THR A 190 2.63 0.75 7.73
N ASP A 191 2.52 2.06 7.60
CA ASP A 191 1.27 2.79 7.49
C ASP A 191 1.13 3.42 6.10
N PHE A 192 -0.04 3.28 5.49
CA PHE A 192 -0.41 3.94 4.24
C PHE A 192 -1.38 5.09 4.48
N PHE A 193 -1.25 6.15 3.70
CA PHE A 193 -2.14 7.31 3.72
C PHE A 193 -2.21 7.95 2.34
N ASN A 194 -3.22 8.80 2.11
CA ASN A 194 -3.55 9.34 0.78
C ASN A 194 -3.68 8.24 -0.29
N ILE A 195 -4.36 7.15 0.07
CA ILE A 195 -4.50 5.97 -0.77
C ILE A 195 -5.46 6.26 -1.92
N GLN A 196 -5.05 5.92 -3.14
CA GLN A 196 -5.86 6.01 -4.34
C GLN A 196 -6.02 4.60 -4.90
N VAL A 197 -7.24 4.08 -4.84
CA VAL A 197 -7.61 2.80 -5.44
C VAL A 197 -7.84 3.02 -6.93
N GLN A 198 -7.18 2.24 -7.77
CA GLN A 198 -7.45 2.24 -9.20
C GLN A 198 -8.60 1.26 -9.44
N THR A 199 -9.76 1.77 -9.85
CA THR A 199 -10.84 0.90 -10.31
C THR A 199 -10.46 0.39 -11.69
N GLY A 200 -10.44 -0.93 -11.86
CA GLY A 200 -10.19 -1.54 -13.17
C GLY A 200 -11.20 -1.01 -14.18
N ASN A 201 -10.70 -0.46 -15.28
CA ASN A 201 -11.50 -0.25 -16.49
C ASN A 201 -11.83 -1.59 -17.14
#